data_AF-L5M6X9-F1
#
_entry.id   AF-L5M6X9-F1
#
_cell.length_a   1.000
_cell.length_b   1.000
_cell.length_c   1.000
_cell.angle_alpha   90.00
_cell.angle_beta   90.00
_cell.angle_gamma   90.00
#
_symmetry.space_group_name_H-M   'P 1'
#
loop_
_entity.id
_entity.type
_entity.pdbx_description
1 polymer ?
#
loop_
_entity_poly.entity_id
_entity_poly.type
_entity_poly.pdbx_seq_one_letter_code
_entity_poly.pdbx_strand_id
1 'polypeptide(L)'
;MKIKSLEEIYLFSLPIKESEIIDFFTGASLKDEVVKIMPVQKQTRAGQRTQFKAFVAIGHFGLCVKCSKEAATAIRGAIILAKLSIVPMRRGYRGNKIGKIHTVPCKVTGHCGSLLVRLIPASRSTGIVLAPVPKKMLMMAGIDDCNTSARGCTATLGNFAKATSDATSKTYSYLTPDF
;
A
#
# COMPACT_ATOMS: atom_id res chain seq x y z
N MET A 1 28.84 4.20 8.08
CA MET A 1 27.74 3.46 7.42
C MET A 1 27.93 3.50 5.92
N LYS A 2 27.78 2.35 5.23
CA LYS A 2 28.01 2.24 3.77
C LYS A 2 26.80 2.65 2.92
N ILE A 3 25.59 2.45 3.43
CA ILE A 3 24.32 2.86 2.81
C ILE A 3 23.71 3.94 3.70
N LYS A 4 23.31 5.07 3.12
CA LYS A 4 22.81 6.23 3.88
C LYS A 4 21.29 6.32 3.91
N SER A 5 20.62 5.90 2.85
CA SER A 5 19.18 6.01 2.71
C SER A 5 18.55 4.79 2.05
N LEU A 6 17.25 4.62 2.28
CA LEU A 6 16.45 3.57 1.65
C LEU A 6 16.29 3.81 0.13
N GLU A 7 16.44 5.06 -0.33
CA GLU A 7 16.40 5.43 -1.74
C GLU A 7 17.53 4.79 -2.56
N GLU A 8 18.72 4.60 -1.97
CA GLU A 8 19.84 3.90 -2.63
C GLU A 8 19.45 2.44 -2.95
N ILE A 9 18.73 1.78 -2.04
CA ILE A 9 18.23 0.40 -2.24
C ILE A 9 17.23 0.36 -3.40
N TYR A 10 16.33 1.34 -3.47
CA TYR A 10 15.35 1.44 -4.55
C TYR A 10 15.98 1.78 -5.90
N LEU A 11 17.00 2.64 -5.94
CA LEU A 11 17.71 2.99 -7.17
C LEU A 11 18.35 1.77 -7.83
N PHE A 12 18.98 0.90 -7.03
CA PHE A 12 19.60 -0.34 -7.52
C PHE A 12 18.62 -1.52 -7.58
N SER A 13 17.34 -1.31 -7.26
CA SER A 13 16.30 -2.36 -7.26
C SER A 13 16.69 -3.59 -6.44
N LEU A 14 17.37 -3.39 -5.30
CA LEU A 14 17.84 -4.48 -4.45
C LEU A 14 16.68 -5.07 -3.64
N PRO A 15 16.52 -6.41 -3.60
CA PRO A 15 15.44 -7.03 -2.84
C PRO A 15 15.70 -6.97 -1.34
N ILE A 16 14.77 -6.38 -0.58
CA ILE A 16 14.78 -6.36 0.89
C ILE A 16 14.27 -7.70 1.41
N LYS A 17 15.12 -8.45 2.11
CA LYS A 17 14.77 -9.77 2.70
C LYS A 17 14.65 -9.77 4.22
N GLU A 18 15.14 -8.71 4.87
CA GLU A 18 15.16 -8.56 6.33
C GLU A 18 14.31 -7.34 6.69
N SER A 19 13.37 -7.51 7.62
CA SER A 19 12.47 -6.42 8.04
C SER A 19 13.19 -5.36 8.87
N GLU A 20 14.28 -5.77 9.52
CA GLU A 20 15.14 -4.95 10.38
C GLU A 20 15.80 -3.82 9.59
N ILE A 21 16.06 -4.01 8.30
CA ILE A 21 16.59 -2.98 7.40
C ILE A 21 15.64 -1.77 7.36
N ILE A 22 14.34 -2.03 7.29
CA ILE A 22 13.32 -0.99 7.21
C ILE A 22 13.11 -0.32 8.57
N ASP A 23 13.19 -1.09 9.64
CA ASP A 23 13.13 -0.56 11.00
C ASP A 23 14.32 0.35 11.29
N PHE A 24 15.50 0.01 10.77
CA PHE A 24 16.69 0.83 10.88
C PHE A 24 16.53 2.20 10.21
N PHE A 25 15.97 2.25 9.00
CA PHE A 25 15.84 3.51 8.25
C PHE A 25 14.61 4.34 8.63
N THR A 26 13.48 3.70 8.89
CA THR A 26 12.16 4.38 8.96
C THR A 26 11.38 4.03 10.23
N GLY A 27 11.90 3.16 11.10
CA GLY A 27 11.14 2.51 12.18
C GLY A 27 10.34 3.42 13.10
N ALA A 28 10.85 4.62 13.43
CA ALA A 28 10.15 5.57 14.31
C ALA A 28 8.96 6.29 13.62
N SER A 29 8.95 6.34 12.29
CA SER A 29 7.92 7.05 11.50
C SER A 29 6.85 6.12 10.92
N LEU A 30 7.07 4.80 10.96
CA LEU A 30 6.14 3.84 10.38
C LEU A 30 4.95 3.62 11.30
N LYS A 31 3.76 3.94 10.80
CA LYS A 31 2.50 3.55 11.41
C LYS A 31 2.00 2.28 10.73
N ASP A 32 1.65 1.28 11.53
CA ASP A 32 0.94 0.09 11.08
C ASP A 32 -0.57 0.24 11.29
N GLU A 33 -1.35 -0.24 10.33
CA GLU A 33 -2.80 -0.29 10.43
C GLU A 33 -3.32 -1.66 10.00
N VAL A 34 -4.09 -2.30 10.89
CA VAL A 34 -4.81 -3.52 10.57
C VAL A 34 -6.08 -3.16 9.81
N VAL A 35 -6.13 -3.57 8.55
CA VAL A 35 -7.19 -3.22 7.60
C VAL A 35 -8.43 -4.08 7.83
N LYS A 36 -8.22 -5.39 7.91
CA LYS A 36 -9.30 -6.37 8.10
C LYS A 36 -8.72 -7.67 8.61
N ILE A 37 -9.45 -8.29 9.53
CA ILE A 37 -9.25 -9.68 9.93
C ILE A 37 -10.47 -10.45 9.45
N MET A 38 -10.26 -11.59 8.80
CA MET A 38 -11.35 -12.48 8.40
C MET A 38 -11.01 -13.94 8.72
N PRO A 39 -11.95 -14.73 9.25
CA PRO A 39 -11.78 -16.17 9.32
C PRO A 39 -11.89 -16.77 7.92
N VAL A 40 -11.00 -17.71 7.61
CA VAL A 40 -11.04 -18.53 6.41
C VAL A 40 -11.06 -19.99 6.86
N GLN A 41 -11.94 -20.78 6.27
CA GLN A 41 -12.18 -22.15 6.71
C GLN A 41 -11.91 -23.13 5.57
N LYS A 42 -11.20 -24.21 5.86
CA LYS A 42 -10.97 -25.33 4.94
C LYS A 42 -11.69 -26.57 5.46
N GLN A 43 -12.51 -27.20 4.62
CA GLN A 43 -13.14 -28.47 4.95
C GLN A 43 -12.08 -29.59 5.02
N THR A 44 -12.15 -30.40 6.06
CA THR A 44 -11.32 -31.60 6.26
C THR A 44 -12.19 -32.80 6.61
N ARG A 45 -11.61 -34.01 6.66
CA ARG A 45 -12.33 -35.23 7.04
C ARG A 45 -12.93 -35.16 8.46
N ALA A 46 -12.28 -34.42 9.35
CA ALA A 46 -12.71 -34.24 10.75
C ALA A 46 -13.48 -32.93 10.97
N GLY A 47 -14.10 -32.36 9.92
CA GLY A 47 -14.86 -31.11 10.00
C GLY A 47 -14.09 -29.90 9.47
N GLN A 48 -14.48 -28.70 9.91
CA GLN A 48 -13.91 -27.44 9.41
C GLN A 48 -12.64 -27.06 10.18
N ARG A 49 -11.55 -26.79 9.44
CA ARG A 49 -10.33 -26.19 9.98
C ARG A 49 -10.31 -24.70 9.70
N THR A 50 -10.37 -23.89 10.75
CA THR A 50 -10.39 -22.43 10.65
C THR A 50 -8.99 -21.83 10.78
N GLN A 51 -8.75 -20.73 10.09
CA GLN A 51 -7.56 -19.88 10.19
C GLN A 51 -8.00 -18.41 10.10
N PHE A 52 -7.18 -17.50 10.62
CA PHE A 52 -7.39 -16.07 10.50
C PHE A 52 -6.46 -15.49 9.45
N LYS A 53 -7.05 -14.72 8.53
CA LYS A 53 -6.35 -13.94 7.52
C LYS A 53 -6.36 -12.48 7.93
N ALA A 54 -5.18 -11.92 8.17
CA ALA A 54 -4.99 -10.52 8.50
C ALA A 54 -4.45 -9.75 7.29
N PHE A 55 -5.02 -8.58 7.05
CA PHE A 55 -4.56 -7.59 6.09
C PHE A 55 -3.97 -6.43 6.87
N VAL A 56 -2.71 -6.11 6.63
CA VAL A 56 -2.00 -5.03 7.32
C VAL A 56 -1.36 -4.12 6.29
N ALA A 57 -1.51 -2.81 6.50
CA ALA A 57 -0.86 -1.77 5.73
C ALA A 57 0.12 -1.01 6.63
N ILE A 58 1.25 -0.60 6.07
CA ILE A 58 2.32 0.13 6.75
C ILE A 58 2.66 1.42 5.98
N GLY A 59 3.03 2.47 6.72
CA GLY A 59 3.46 3.78 6.21
C GLY A 59 4.60 3.76 5.18
N HIS A 60 4.57 4.75 4.27
CA HIS A 60 5.26 4.77 2.97
C HIS A 60 5.12 3.49 2.12
N PHE A 61 3.92 2.91 2.25
CA PHE A 61 3.21 1.97 1.39
C PHE A 61 3.78 0.56 1.25
N GLY A 62 3.64 -0.22 2.31
CA GLY A 62 3.66 -1.69 2.27
C GLY A 62 2.28 -2.27 2.57
N LEU A 63 1.83 -3.26 1.80
CA LEU A 63 0.59 -3.99 2.06
C LEU A 63 0.90 -5.47 2.06
N CYS A 64 0.52 -6.16 3.14
CA CYS A 64 0.64 -7.60 3.16
C CYS A 64 -0.57 -8.31 3.77
N VAL A 65 -0.61 -9.61 3.48
CA VAL A 65 -1.66 -10.53 3.84
C VAL A 65 -1.03 -11.79 4.40
N LYS A 66 -1.35 -12.13 5.64
CA LYS A 66 -0.87 -13.37 6.26
C LYS A 66 -2.04 -14.15 6.84
N CYS A 67 -1.96 -15.47 6.71
CA CYS A 67 -2.88 -16.40 7.35
C CYS A 67 -2.15 -17.17 8.45
N SER A 68 -2.78 -17.34 9.61
CA SER A 68 -2.28 -18.17 10.72
C SER A 68 -3.43 -18.76 11.52
N LYS A 69 -3.16 -19.74 12.39
CA LYS A 69 -4.19 -20.35 13.26
C LYS A 69 -4.74 -19.34 14.27
N GLU A 70 -3.89 -18.43 14.73
CA GLU A 70 -4.23 -17.39 15.71
C GLU A 70 -4.18 -16.00 15.07
N ALA A 71 -5.08 -15.11 15.47
CA ALA A 71 -5.16 -13.76 14.95
C ALA A 71 -3.92 -12.92 15.29
N ALA A 72 -3.41 -12.98 16.53
CA ALA A 72 -2.23 -12.23 16.96
C ALA A 72 -0.99 -12.59 16.13
N THR A 73 -0.79 -13.89 15.90
CA THR A 73 0.31 -14.41 15.07
C THR A 73 0.17 -14.01 13.60
N ALA A 74 -1.06 -13.99 13.07
CA ALA A 74 -1.33 -13.50 11.72
C ALA A 74 -0.99 -12.01 11.57
N ILE A 75 -1.35 -11.18 12.55
CA ILE A 75 -1.08 -9.73 12.53
C ILE A 75 0.42 -9.47 12.60
N ARG A 76 1.13 -10.07 13.56
CA ARG A 76 2.59 -9.91 13.70
C ARG A 76 3.33 -10.35 12.43
N GLY A 77 2.96 -11.50 11.87
CA GLY A 77 3.53 -11.98 10.62
C GLY A 77 3.19 -11.08 9.42
N ALA A 78 2.00 -10.50 9.37
CA ALA A 78 1.60 -9.57 8.32
C ALA A 78 2.38 -8.24 8.41
N ILE A 79 2.68 -7.75 9.62
CA ILE A 79 3.51 -6.55 9.82
C ILE A 79 4.92 -6.77 9.24
N ILE A 80 5.55 -7.89 9.59
CA ILE A 80 6.90 -8.24 9.10
C ILE A 80 6.93 -8.29 7.57
N LEU A 81 5.97 -9.00 6.97
CA LEU A 81 5.90 -9.10 5.51
C LEU A 81 5.52 -7.78 4.84
N ALA A 82 4.70 -6.94 5.49
CA ALA A 82 4.34 -5.63 4.97
C ALA A 82 5.57 -4.71 4.90
N LYS A 83 6.47 -4.77 5.89
CA LYS A 83 7.77 -4.10 5.83
C LYS A 83 8.54 -4.57 4.59
N LEU A 84 8.75 -5.87 4.40
CA LEU A 84 9.47 -6.37 3.22
C LEU A 84 8.90 -5.92 1.86
N SER A 85 7.61 -5.58 1.81
CA SER A 85 6.90 -5.14 0.61
C SER A 85 6.74 -3.63 0.44
N ILE A 86 7.48 -2.79 1.20
CA ILE A 86 7.36 -1.33 1.08
C ILE A 86 7.84 -0.87 -0.30
N VAL A 87 6.98 -0.13 -0.99
CA VAL A 87 7.23 0.43 -2.33
C VAL A 87 7.27 1.96 -2.24
N PRO A 88 8.27 2.62 -2.87
CA PRO A 88 8.31 4.07 -2.86
C PRO A 88 7.13 4.63 -3.65
N MET A 89 6.64 5.79 -3.21
CA MET A 89 5.50 6.47 -3.80
C MET A 89 5.89 7.82 -4.40
N ARG A 90 5.69 7.98 -5.72
CA ARG A 90 5.99 9.24 -6.40
C ARG A 90 4.81 10.17 -6.25
N ARG A 91 5.06 11.36 -5.71
CA ARG A 91 4.09 12.43 -5.58
C ARG A 91 4.38 13.53 -6.62
N GLY A 92 3.37 14.29 -6.99
CA GLY A 92 3.44 15.40 -7.93
C GLY A 92 2.47 16.54 -7.60
N TYR A 93 2.40 17.48 -8.53
CA TYR A 93 1.43 18.57 -8.53
C TYR A 93 0.38 18.30 -9.60
N ARG A 94 -0.85 18.79 -9.41
CA ARG A 94 -1.86 18.77 -10.48
C ARG A 94 -1.62 19.85 -11.55
N GLY A 95 -1.12 21.01 -11.15
CA GLY A 95 -0.93 22.18 -12.00
C GLY A 95 0.36 22.91 -11.61
N ASN A 96 0.26 24.18 -11.26
CA ASN A 96 1.43 24.98 -10.86
C ASN A 96 2.23 24.30 -9.74
N LYS A 97 3.56 24.25 -9.90
CA LYS A 97 4.52 23.64 -8.97
C LYS A 97 4.77 24.56 -7.76
N ILE A 98 3.72 24.90 -7.02
CA ILE A 98 3.77 25.84 -5.89
C ILE A 98 3.53 25.09 -4.57
N GLY A 99 4.48 25.24 -3.63
CA GLY A 99 4.37 24.69 -2.28
C GLY A 99 4.91 23.26 -2.18
N LYS A 100 4.28 22.45 -1.34
CA LYS A 100 4.65 21.04 -1.16
C LYS A 100 3.89 20.17 -2.16
N ILE A 101 4.54 19.09 -2.56
CA ILE A 101 3.97 18.06 -3.42
C ILE A 101 2.81 17.37 -2.69
N HIS A 102 1.62 17.37 -3.30
CA HIS A 102 0.37 17.00 -2.60
C HIS A 102 -0.42 15.85 -3.23
N THR A 103 -0.25 15.57 -4.53
CA THR A 103 -1.08 14.61 -5.27
C THR A 103 -0.24 13.60 -6.05
N VAL A 104 -0.88 12.74 -6.85
CA VAL A 104 -0.20 11.80 -7.76
C VAL A 104 0.28 12.56 -9.01
N PRO A 105 1.46 12.26 -9.60
CA PRO A 105 1.97 12.99 -10.76
C PRO A 105 1.13 12.80 -12.02
N CYS A 106 0.60 11.60 -12.24
CA CYS A 106 -0.14 11.24 -13.44
C CYS A 106 -1.34 10.34 -13.09
N LYS A 107 -2.26 10.17 -14.04
CA LYS A 107 -3.37 9.22 -13.87
C LYS A 107 -2.80 7.80 -13.96
N VAL A 108 -2.91 7.04 -12.87
CA VAL A 108 -2.42 5.66 -12.80
C VAL A 108 -3.55 4.69 -12.48
N THR A 109 -3.47 3.49 -13.05
CA THR A 109 -4.47 2.43 -12.85
C THR A 109 -3.81 1.17 -12.31
N GLY A 110 -4.28 0.72 -11.16
CA GLY A 110 -3.93 -0.55 -10.56
C GLY A 110 -5.03 -1.59 -10.72
N HIS A 111 -4.64 -2.86 -10.80
CA HIS A 111 -5.53 -3.98 -11.09
C HIS A 111 -5.32 -5.15 -10.13
N CYS A 112 -6.40 -5.74 -9.63
CA CYS A 112 -6.35 -7.00 -8.89
C CYS A 112 -7.67 -7.78 -9.04
N GLY A 113 -7.61 -8.97 -9.64
CA GLY A 113 -8.81 -9.78 -9.89
C GLY A 113 -9.72 -9.12 -10.94
N SER A 114 -10.97 -8.79 -10.57
CA SER A 114 -11.88 -8.00 -11.44
C SER A 114 -11.88 -6.51 -11.12
N LEU A 115 -11.08 -6.08 -10.14
CA LEU A 115 -11.05 -4.71 -9.66
C LEU A 115 -10.00 -3.86 -10.36
N LEU A 116 -10.43 -2.67 -10.79
CA LEU A 116 -9.61 -1.60 -11.32
C LEU A 116 -9.74 -0.37 -10.44
N VAL A 117 -8.62 0.13 -9.92
CA VAL A 117 -8.55 1.39 -9.16
C VAL A 117 -7.73 2.39 -9.94
N ARG A 118 -8.33 3.54 -10.26
CA ARG A 118 -7.64 4.65 -10.92
C ARG A 118 -7.42 5.77 -9.91
N LEU A 119 -6.18 6.22 -9.79
CA LEU A 119 -5.80 7.43 -9.08
C LEU A 119 -5.71 8.57 -10.09
N ILE A 120 -6.32 9.70 -9.77
CA ILE A 120 -6.40 10.89 -10.62
C ILE A 120 -5.89 12.09 -9.82
N PRO A 121 -4.95 12.88 -10.37
CA PRO A 121 -4.43 14.07 -9.70
C PRO A 121 -5.55 15.05 -9.35
N ALA A 122 -5.53 15.59 -8.13
CA ALA A 122 -6.56 16.50 -7.61
C ALA A 122 -5.98 17.88 -7.27
N SER A 123 -6.84 18.91 -7.26
CA SER A 123 -6.47 20.24 -6.78
C SER A 123 -6.08 20.17 -5.31
N ARG A 124 -5.29 21.13 -4.87
CA ARG A 124 -4.98 21.25 -3.45
C ARG A 124 -6.27 21.39 -2.63
N SER A 125 -6.28 20.83 -1.43
CA SER A 125 -7.42 20.83 -0.49
C SER A 125 -8.71 20.16 -1.01
N THR A 126 -8.59 19.26 -1.99
CA THR A 126 -9.71 18.39 -2.41
C THR A 126 -9.89 17.22 -1.44
N GLY A 127 -8.81 16.82 -0.76
CA GLY A 127 -8.73 15.63 0.06
C GLY A 127 -8.71 14.34 -0.78
N ILE A 128 -8.65 13.22 -0.07
CA ILE A 128 -8.73 11.89 -0.68
C ILE A 128 -10.20 11.49 -0.81
N VAL A 129 -10.71 11.51 -2.05
CA VAL A 129 -12.06 11.06 -2.39
C VAL A 129 -12.01 9.57 -2.72
N LEU A 130 -12.16 8.73 -1.70
CA LEU A 130 -12.13 7.28 -1.81
C LEU A 130 -12.86 6.62 -0.63
N ALA A 131 -13.28 5.36 -0.80
CA ALA A 131 -13.82 4.51 0.26
C ALA A 131 -12.88 4.46 1.49
N PRO A 132 -13.41 4.31 2.71
CA PRO A 132 -12.67 4.54 3.95
C PRO A 132 -11.41 3.68 4.09
N VAL A 133 -11.46 2.41 3.67
CA VAL A 133 -10.32 1.49 3.82
C VAL A 133 -9.10 1.92 2.99
N PRO A 134 -9.17 2.01 1.65
CA PRO A 134 -8.00 2.46 0.88
C PRO A 134 -7.74 3.97 1.00
N LYS A 135 -8.72 4.77 1.46
CA LYS A 135 -8.48 6.18 1.82
C LYS A 135 -7.39 6.30 2.89
N LYS A 136 -7.46 5.48 3.95
CA LYS A 136 -6.42 5.46 4.98
C LYS A 136 -5.07 4.97 4.44
N MET A 137 -5.08 4.01 3.51
CA MET A 137 -3.85 3.56 2.86
C MET A 137 -3.16 4.68 2.07
N LEU A 138 -3.90 5.46 1.30
CA LEU A 138 -3.35 6.61 0.56
C LEU A 138 -2.86 7.72 1.49
N MET A 139 -3.53 7.91 2.63
CA MET A 139 -3.10 8.84 3.67
C MET A 139 -1.77 8.40 4.29
N MET A 140 -1.59 7.11 4.57
CA MET A 140 -0.32 6.53 5.02
C MET A 140 0.79 6.56 3.95
N ALA A 141 0.42 6.68 2.68
CA ALA A 141 1.34 6.89 1.56
C ALA A 141 1.85 8.34 1.47
N GLY A 142 1.26 9.27 2.24
CA GLY A 142 1.57 10.70 2.19
C GLY A 142 0.97 11.44 1.00
N ILE A 143 -0.14 10.94 0.44
CA ILE A 143 -0.96 11.67 -0.55
C ILE A 143 -2.00 12.48 0.21
N ASP A 144 -2.04 13.79 -0.05
CA ASP A 144 -3.01 14.69 0.59
C ASP A 144 -4.31 14.76 -0.21
N ASP A 145 -4.19 14.89 -1.54
CA ASP A 145 -5.32 15.08 -2.45
C ASP A 145 -5.29 14.05 -3.59
N CYS A 146 -6.38 13.32 -3.79
CA CYS A 146 -6.52 12.42 -4.93
C CYS A 146 -7.99 12.12 -5.21
N ASN A 147 -8.38 12.24 -6.48
CA ASN A 147 -9.64 11.72 -6.96
C ASN A 147 -9.45 10.26 -7.34
N THR A 148 -10.44 9.42 -7.06
CA THR A 148 -10.35 8.01 -7.41
C THR A 148 -11.59 7.53 -8.14
N SER A 149 -11.40 6.55 -9.01
CA SER A 149 -12.50 5.81 -9.61
C SER A 149 -12.21 4.33 -9.49
N ALA A 150 -13.14 3.57 -8.93
CA ALA A 150 -13.05 2.12 -8.82
C ALA A 150 -14.11 1.46 -9.71
N ARG A 151 -13.73 0.42 -10.45
CA ARG A 151 -14.63 -0.41 -11.27
C ARG A 151 -14.40 -1.89 -10.92
N GLY A 152 -15.48 -2.66 -10.82
CA GLY A 152 -15.45 -4.08 -10.44
C GLY A 152 -16.03 -4.33 -9.05
N CYS A 153 -15.77 -5.52 -8.48
CA CYS A 153 -16.36 -5.95 -7.21
C CYS A 153 -15.63 -5.36 -5.98
N THR A 154 -15.96 -4.11 -5.63
CA THR A 154 -15.29 -3.33 -4.55
C THR A 154 -15.57 -3.86 -3.14
N ALA A 155 -16.58 -4.71 -2.98
CA ALA A 155 -16.90 -5.39 -1.72
C ALA A 155 -15.74 -6.30 -1.23
N THR A 156 -14.91 -6.80 -2.16
CA THR A 156 -13.73 -7.62 -1.82
C THR A 156 -12.55 -6.76 -1.37
N LEU A 157 -12.56 -6.36 -0.09
CA LEU A 157 -11.56 -5.46 0.50
C LEU A 157 -10.10 -5.86 0.25
N GLY A 158 -9.79 -7.16 0.28
CA GLY A 158 -8.41 -7.63 0.03
C GLY A 158 -7.92 -7.33 -1.39
N ASN A 159 -8.77 -7.50 -2.39
CA ASN A 159 -8.43 -7.18 -3.79
C ASN A 159 -8.40 -5.67 -4.00
N PHE A 160 -9.30 -4.94 -3.34
CA PHE A 160 -9.37 -3.50 -3.44
C PHE A 160 -8.12 -2.81 -2.87
N ALA A 161 -7.64 -3.28 -1.71
CA ALA A 161 -6.38 -2.85 -1.13
C ALA A 161 -5.19 -3.15 -2.06
N LYS A 162 -5.13 -4.36 -2.62
CA LYS A 162 -4.07 -4.75 -3.56
C LYS A 162 -4.09 -3.96 -4.86
N ALA A 163 -5.26 -3.71 -5.43
CA ALA A 163 -5.39 -2.88 -6.63
C ALA A 163 -4.95 -1.43 -6.36
N THR A 164 -5.23 -0.91 -5.15
CA THR A 164 -4.70 0.39 -4.73
C THR A 164 -3.18 0.34 -4.63
N SER A 165 -2.62 -0.71 -4.01
CA SER A 165 -1.17 -0.95 -3.93
C SER A 165 -0.45 -1.06 -5.26
N ASP A 166 -1.13 -1.60 -6.26
CA ASP A 166 -0.59 -1.72 -7.62
C ASP A 166 -0.67 -0.38 -8.36
N ALA A 167 -1.68 0.45 -8.08
CA ALA A 167 -1.75 1.80 -8.64
C ALA A 167 -0.63 2.68 -8.09
N THR A 168 -0.31 2.53 -6.80
CA THR A 168 0.72 3.28 -6.10
C THR A 168 2.13 2.92 -6.57
N SER A 169 2.44 1.63 -6.74
CA SER A 169 3.74 1.18 -7.27
C SER A 169 4.00 1.70 -8.70
N LYS A 170 2.95 1.79 -9.52
CA LYS A 170 3.03 2.27 -10.91
C LYS A 170 3.32 3.77 -11.04
N THR A 171 3.32 4.52 -9.95
CA THR A 171 3.63 5.96 -9.99
C THR A 171 5.08 6.23 -10.38
N TYR A 172 6.03 5.40 -9.94
CA TYR A 172 7.43 5.47 -10.35
C TYR A 172 7.70 4.82 -11.70
N SER A 173 6.90 3.84 -12.13
CA SER A 173 7.06 3.24 -13.46
C SER A 173 6.62 4.15 -14.60
N TYR A 174 5.90 5.24 -14.31
CA TYR A 174 5.41 6.16 -15.32
C TYR A 174 6.50 7.14 -15.74
N LEU A 175 6.93 7.07 -17.00
CA LEU A 175 7.89 8.00 -17.58
C LEU A 175 7.19 9.34 -17.83
N THR A 176 7.77 10.39 -17.25
CA THR A 176 7.32 11.79 -17.42
C THR A 176 8.47 12.59 -18.01
N PRO A 177 8.20 13.66 -18.78
CA PRO A 177 9.26 14.48 -19.39
C PRO A 177 10.16 15.22 -18.38
N ASP A 178 9.79 15.28 -17.09
CA ASP A 178 10.66 15.80 -16.03
C ASP A 178 11.84 14.85 -15.67
N PHE A 179 11.85 13.62 -16.21
CA PHE A 179 12.86 12.57 -15.99
C PHE A 179 13.60 12.24 -17.27
#